data_AF-T1FXE8-F1
#
_entry.id   AF-T1FXE8-F1
#
_cell.length_a   1.000
_cell.length_b   1.000
_cell.length_c   1.000
_cell.angle_alpha   90.00
_cell.angle_beta   90.00
_cell.angle_gamma   90.00
#
_symmetry.space_group_name_H-M   'P 1'
#
loop_
_entity.id
_entity.type
_entity.pdbx_description
1 polymer ?
#
loop_
_entity_poly.entity_id
_entity_poly.type
_entity_poly.pdbx_seq_one_letter_code
_entity_poly.pdbx_strand_id
1 'polypeptide(L)'
;KGNPILKLIKGVPWLFDSIVPDYQLGSTTCALYLSLKYHNLNPSYIHERLKLLASSYDLRVLLVLVDVKDPHHALKELGKICILADCTLILAFSYDEAARYLELYKSYEHKPADLIMEKNDSNYMNKLWKFFLLFKRINRTDVATLSSTFGSFKEIANASEESLSFCPGVGPTKVVQLQRWMDE
;
A
#
# COMPACT_ATOMS: atom_id res chain seq x y z
N LYS A 1 -10.17 -29.96 7.58
CA LYS A 1 -11.33 -29.50 8.39
C LYS A 1 -10.82 -29.13 9.77
N GLY A 2 -10.92 -27.86 10.20
CA GLY A 2 -10.42 -27.43 11.52
C GLY A 2 -9.68 -26.09 11.56
N ASN A 3 -9.46 -25.42 10.42
CA ASN A 3 -8.84 -24.09 10.43
C ASN A 3 -9.82 -23.06 11.04
N PRO A 4 -9.45 -22.36 12.14
CA PRO A 4 -10.32 -21.37 12.78
C PRO A 4 -10.65 -20.18 11.86
N ILE A 5 -9.82 -19.90 10.85
CA ILE A 5 -10.00 -18.80 9.89
C ILE A 5 -11.35 -18.88 9.19
N LEU A 6 -11.82 -20.08 8.81
CA LEU A 6 -13.08 -20.25 8.08
C LEU A 6 -14.30 -19.71 8.84
N LYS A 7 -14.27 -19.73 10.18
CA LYS A 7 -15.37 -19.18 11.01
C LYS A 7 -15.36 -17.66 11.06
N LEU A 8 -14.23 -17.05 10.73
CA LEU A 8 -14.01 -15.61 10.77
C LEU A 8 -14.32 -14.95 9.41
N ILE A 9 -14.30 -15.73 8.32
CA ILE A 9 -14.72 -15.28 6.99
C ILE A 9 -16.24 -15.13 6.97
N LYS A 10 -16.70 -13.88 6.88
CA LYS A 10 -18.12 -13.47 6.87
C LYS A 10 -18.45 -12.52 5.72
N GLY A 11 -17.46 -11.83 5.17
CA GLY A 11 -17.61 -10.84 4.10
C GLY A 11 -17.80 -11.42 2.71
N VAL A 12 -17.52 -12.72 2.51
CA VAL A 12 -17.70 -13.42 1.22
C VAL A 12 -18.25 -14.83 1.42
N PRO A 13 -19.07 -15.35 0.50
CA PRO A 13 -19.52 -16.74 0.55
C PRO A 13 -18.36 -17.69 0.24
N TRP A 14 -18.34 -18.84 0.89
CA TRP A 14 -17.34 -19.89 0.68
C TRP A 14 -17.98 -21.28 0.72
N LEU A 15 -17.30 -22.25 0.09
CA LEU A 15 -17.72 -23.64 0.03
C LEU A 15 -16.49 -24.55 0.11
N PHE A 16 -16.70 -25.83 0.42
CA PHE A 16 -15.63 -26.82 0.40
C PHE A 16 -15.57 -27.50 -0.95
N ASP A 17 -14.35 -27.64 -1.48
CA ASP A 17 -14.09 -28.37 -2.71
C ASP A 17 -12.74 -29.10 -2.61
N SER A 18 -12.50 -30.06 -3.52
CA SER A 18 -11.25 -30.80 -3.64
C SER A 18 -10.26 -30.03 -4.50
N ILE A 19 -9.67 -28.99 -3.92
CA ILE A 19 -8.69 -28.13 -4.57
C ILE A 19 -7.25 -28.42 -4.11
N VAL A 20 -6.28 -28.11 -4.96
CA VAL A 20 -4.85 -28.20 -4.64
C VAL A 20 -4.43 -27.13 -3.60
N PRO A 21 -4.69 -25.83 -3.81
CA PRO A 21 -4.41 -24.81 -2.78
C PRO A 21 -5.34 -24.95 -1.57
N ASP A 22 -5.03 -24.27 -0.46
CA ASP A 22 -5.90 -24.28 0.72
C ASP A 22 -7.13 -23.38 0.53
N TYR A 23 -6.96 -22.29 -0.24
CA TYR A 23 -8.02 -21.36 -0.61
C TYR A 23 -7.91 -20.99 -2.09
N GLN A 24 -9.01 -21.09 -2.81
CA GLN A 24 -9.14 -20.53 -4.14
C GLN A 24 -9.88 -19.18 -4.03
N LEU A 25 -9.20 -18.10 -4.41
CA LEU A 25 -9.67 -16.72 -4.22
C LEU A 25 -10.19 -16.11 -5.53
N GLY A 26 -9.99 -16.79 -6.65
CA GLY A 26 -10.53 -16.43 -7.95
C GLY A 26 -10.18 -17.47 -9.01
N SER A 27 -10.40 -17.14 -10.28
CA SER A 27 -10.00 -18.02 -11.40
C SER A 27 -8.48 -18.18 -11.51
N THR A 28 -7.73 -17.10 -11.26
CA THR A 28 -6.26 -17.06 -11.41
C THR A 28 -5.52 -16.81 -10.10
N THR A 29 -6.23 -16.70 -8.97
CA THR A 29 -5.65 -16.38 -7.66
C THR A 29 -5.93 -17.48 -6.65
N CYS A 30 -4.88 -17.89 -5.94
CA CYS A 30 -4.99 -18.86 -4.84
C CYS A 30 -4.16 -18.46 -3.63
N ALA A 31 -4.48 -19.04 -2.47
CA ALA A 31 -3.66 -18.96 -1.28
C ALA A 31 -3.36 -20.33 -0.66
N LEU A 32 -2.12 -20.49 -0.22
CA LEU A 32 -1.69 -21.53 0.71
C LEU A 32 -1.62 -20.93 2.11
N TYR A 33 -2.00 -21.71 3.12
CA TYR A 33 -1.97 -21.30 4.51
C TYR A 33 -0.96 -22.10 5.31
N LEU A 34 -0.13 -21.40 6.07
CA LEU A 34 0.91 -22.01 6.89
C LEU A 34 1.03 -21.31 8.24
N SER A 35 0.93 -22.06 9.33
CA SER A 35 1.33 -21.56 10.66
C SER A 35 2.84 -21.74 10.83
N LEU A 36 3.53 -20.75 11.41
CA LEU A 36 4.95 -20.86 11.70
C LEU A 36 5.25 -21.98 12.70
N LYS A 37 4.39 -22.18 13.68
CA LYS A 37 4.48 -23.31 14.62
C LYS A 37 4.43 -24.64 13.89
N TYR A 38 3.56 -24.77 12.89
CA TYR A 38 3.49 -25.98 12.06
C TYR A 38 4.71 -26.13 11.15
N HIS A 39 5.18 -25.03 10.54
CA HIS A 39 6.36 -25.04 9.69
C HIS A 39 7.63 -25.48 10.44
N ASN A 40 7.80 -25.04 11.68
CA ASN A 40 8.93 -25.46 12.52
C ASN A 40 8.92 -26.97 12.80
N LEU A 41 7.74 -27.59 12.85
CA LEU A 41 7.59 -29.03 13.03
C LEU A 41 7.73 -29.81 11.71
N ASN A 42 7.32 -29.21 10.59
CA ASN A 42 7.31 -29.84 9.26
C ASN A 42 7.90 -28.91 8.18
N PRO A 43 9.23 -28.69 8.15
CA PRO A 43 9.83 -27.74 7.22
C PRO A 43 9.66 -28.10 5.74
N SER A 44 9.65 -29.39 5.41
CA SER A 44 9.49 -29.88 4.02
C SER A 44 8.10 -29.70 3.45
N TYR A 45 7.07 -29.58 4.30
CA TYR A 45 5.67 -29.52 3.90
C TYR A 45 5.41 -28.46 2.83
N ILE A 46 5.93 -27.23 3.04
CA ILE A 46 5.64 -26.13 2.11
C ILE A 46 6.28 -26.34 0.74
N HIS A 47 7.47 -26.96 0.69
CA HIS A 47 8.14 -27.27 -0.57
C HIS A 47 7.32 -28.26 -1.42
N GLU A 48 6.76 -29.29 -0.78
CA GLU A 48 5.90 -30.27 -1.44
C GLU A 48 4.60 -29.64 -1.94
N ARG A 49 3.96 -28.79 -1.11
CA ARG A 49 2.74 -28.07 -1.48
C ARG A 49 2.95 -27.13 -2.66
N LEU A 50 4.05 -26.37 -2.66
CA LEU A 50 4.40 -25.48 -3.78
C LEU A 50 4.69 -26.27 -5.07
N LYS A 51 5.35 -27.42 -4.96
CA LYS A 51 5.61 -28.30 -6.11
C LYS A 51 4.31 -28.84 -6.72
N LEU A 52 3.33 -29.20 -5.89
CA LEU A 52 2.01 -29.65 -6.34
C LEU A 52 1.20 -28.51 -6.97
N LEU A 53 1.32 -27.29 -6.44
CA LEU A 53 0.61 -26.12 -6.97
C LEU A 53 1.11 -25.71 -8.36
N ALA A 54 2.42 -25.86 -8.60
CA ALA A 54 3.09 -25.53 -9.86
C ALA A 54 2.71 -24.12 -10.37
N SER A 55 2.56 -23.95 -11.69
CA SER A 55 2.14 -22.71 -12.33
C SER A 55 0.64 -22.67 -12.64
N SER A 56 -0.19 -23.28 -11.78
CA SER A 56 -1.64 -23.38 -12.03
C SER A 56 -2.41 -22.08 -11.82
N TYR A 57 -1.77 -21.07 -11.20
CA TYR A 57 -2.35 -19.78 -10.86
C TYR A 57 -1.33 -18.67 -11.13
N ASP A 58 -1.82 -17.53 -11.61
CA ASP A 58 -1.00 -16.34 -11.87
C ASP A 58 -0.56 -15.69 -10.56
N LEU A 59 -1.50 -15.53 -9.61
CA LEU A 59 -1.22 -14.99 -8.29
C LEU A 59 -1.30 -16.10 -7.23
N ARG A 60 -0.14 -16.42 -6.66
CA ARG A 60 0.02 -17.41 -5.60
C ARG A 60 0.42 -16.71 -4.30
N VAL A 61 -0.49 -16.72 -3.33
CA VAL A 61 -0.25 -16.12 -2.02
C VAL A 61 0.16 -17.21 -1.03
N LEU A 62 1.28 -17.04 -0.34
CA LEU A 62 1.61 -17.80 0.85
C LEU A 62 1.20 -16.99 2.08
N LEU A 63 0.05 -17.31 2.65
CA LEU A 63 -0.49 -16.68 3.85
C LEU A 63 0.07 -17.37 5.10
N VAL A 64 0.97 -16.69 5.80
CA VAL A 64 1.67 -17.21 6.97
C VAL A 64 1.11 -16.62 8.25
N LEU A 65 0.65 -17.48 9.16
CA LEU A 65 0.30 -17.08 10.52
C LEU A 65 1.55 -17.07 11.41
N VAL A 66 1.85 -15.92 12.00
CA VAL A 66 2.95 -15.72 12.94
C VAL A 66 2.49 -16.06 14.36
N ASP A 67 2.59 -17.33 14.73
CA ASP A 67 2.14 -17.89 16.02
C ASP A 67 3.29 -18.40 16.92
N VAL A 68 4.49 -17.85 16.71
CA VAL A 68 5.72 -18.19 17.46
C VAL A 68 6.40 -16.91 17.99
N LYS A 69 7.15 -17.04 19.10
CA LYS A 69 7.81 -15.89 19.75
C LYS A 69 8.98 -15.32 18.95
N ASP A 70 9.74 -16.18 18.27
CA ASP A 70 10.88 -15.77 17.44
C ASP A 70 10.67 -16.23 15.99
N PRO A 71 10.04 -15.40 15.15
CA PRO A 71 9.73 -15.75 13.77
C PRO A 71 10.84 -15.42 12.77
N HIS A 72 11.88 -14.68 13.18
CA HIS A 72 12.80 -14.02 12.24
C HIS A 72 13.54 -15.01 11.33
N HIS A 73 14.05 -16.11 11.89
CA HIS A 73 14.76 -17.12 11.12
C HIS A 73 13.84 -17.84 10.14
N ALA A 74 12.68 -18.30 10.61
CA ALA A 74 11.70 -19.00 9.77
C ALA A 74 11.17 -18.11 8.64
N LEU A 75 10.86 -16.85 8.92
CA LEU A 75 10.40 -15.89 7.92
C LEU A 75 11.48 -15.58 6.88
N LYS A 76 12.75 -15.51 7.28
CA LYS A 76 13.86 -15.32 6.34
C LYS A 76 13.95 -16.46 5.34
N GLU A 77 13.85 -17.70 5.80
CA GLU A 77 13.88 -18.88 4.91
C GLU A 77 12.61 -18.97 4.04
N LEU A 78 11.43 -18.76 4.61
CA LEU A 78 10.18 -18.70 3.85
C LEU A 78 10.19 -17.59 2.80
N GLY A 79 10.78 -16.44 3.09
CA GLY A 79 10.95 -15.34 2.14
C GLY A 79 11.79 -15.76 0.93
N LYS A 80 12.92 -16.46 1.15
CA LYS A 80 13.73 -17.01 0.06
C LYS A 80 12.94 -18.01 -0.78
N ILE A 81 12.19 -18.90 -0.13
CA ILE A 81 11.35 -19.90 -0.81
C ILE A 81 10.31 -19.21 -1.69
N CYS A 82 9.63 -18.18 -1.16
CA CYS A 82 8.61 -17.44 -1.90
C CYS A 82 9.19 -16.73 -3.13
N ILE A 83 10.38 -16.16 -3.03
CA ILE A 83 11.07 -15.53 -4.16
C ILE A 83 11.38 -16.58 -5.24
N LEU A 84 11.95 -17.72 -4.85
CA LEU A 84 12.32 -18.78 -5.80
C LEU A 84 11.11 -19.47 -6.45
N ALA A 85 10.00 -19.56 -5.72
CA ALA A 85 8.76 -20.17 -6.19
C ALA A 85 7.77 -19.16 -6.80
N ASP A 86 8.18 -17.90 -6.96
CA ASP A 86 7.35 -16.82 -7.50
C ASP A 86 5.96 -16.75 -6.81
N CYS A 87 6.01 -16.65 -5.48
CA CYS A 87 4.87 -16.54 -4.59
C CYS A 87 4.95 -15.25 -3.78
N THR A 88 3.79 -14.66 -3.49
CA THR A 88 3.68 -13.49 -2.63
C THR A 88 3.53 -13.93 -1.18
N LEU A 89 4.50 -13.60 -0.32
CA LEU A 89 4.43 -13.85 1.11
C LEU A 89 3.58 -12.79 1.81
N ILE A 90 2.52 -13.21 2.50
CA ILE A 90 1.68 -12.34 3.34
C ILE A 90 1.72 -12.86 4.77
N LEU A 91 1.99 -11.96 5.72
CA LEU A 91 2.06 -12.30 7.14
C LEU A 91 0.78 -11.85 7.85
N ALA A 92 0.23 -12.73 8.68
CA ALA A 92 -0.87 -12.43 9.59
C ALA A 92 -0.43 -12.70 11.03
N PHE A 93 -0.74 -11.77 11.93
CA PHE A 93 -0.43 -11.88 13.37
C PHE A 93 -1.63 -12.34 14.19
N SER A 94 -2.76 -12.59 13.54
CA SER A 94 -3.96 -13.17 14.13
C SER A 94 -4.79 -13.93 13.09
N TYR A 95 -5.70 -14.78 13.56
CA TYR A 95 -6.64 -15.47 12.68
C TYR A 95 -7.62 -14.50 12.00
N ASP A 96 -8.01 -13.42 12.69
CA ASP A 96 -8.87 -12.37 12.15
C ASP A 96 -8.22 -11.62 10.99
N GLU A 97 -6.93 -11.27 11.11
CA GLU A 97 -6.16 -10.68 10.01
C GLU A 97 -6.07 -11.63 8.82
N ALA A 98 -5.74 -12.90 9.08
CA ALA A 98 -5.65 -13.90 8.03
C ALA A 98 -6.97 -14.05 7.27
N ALA A 99 -8.10 -14.09 7.99
CA ALA A 99 -9.43 -14.14 7.38
C ALA A 99 -9.71 -12.88 6.54
N ARG A 100 -9.41 -11.69 7.09
CA ARG A 100 -9.61 -10.42 6.40
C ARG A 100 -8.79 -10.29 5.11
N TYR A 101 -7.56 -10.82 5.09
CA TYR A 101 -6.77 -10.84 3.86
C TYR A 101 -7.40 -11.71 2.78
N LEU A 102 -7.90 -12.91 3.14
CA LEU A 102 -8.59 -13.79 2.18
C LEU A 102 -9.86 -13.12 1.62
N GLU A 103 -10.66 -12.48 2.47
CA GLU A 103 -11.82 -11.69 2.06
C GLU A 103 -11.45 -10.54 1.13
N LEU A 104 -10.35 -9.84 1.44
CA LEU A 104 -9.88 -8.73 0.62
C LEU A 104 -9.48 -9.20 -0.77
N TYR A 105 -8.67 -10.25 -0.87
CA TYR A 105 -8.31 -10.81 -2.17
C TYR A 105 -9.54 -11.24 -2.98
N LYS A 106 -10.50 -11.92 -2.34
CA LYS A 106 -11.72 -12.36 -3.03
C LYS A 106 -12.59 -11.18 -3.48
N SER A 107 -12.80 -10.18 -2.64
CA SER A 107 -13.62 -9.02 -2.96
C SER A 107 -12.99 -8.07 -4.00
N TYR A 108 -11.69 -8.21 -4.25
CA TYR A 108 -10.94 -7.41 -5.22
C TYR A 108 -10.72 -8.14 -6.55
N GLU A 109 -11.21 -9.38 -6.72
CA GLU A 109 -11.06 -10.17 -7.95
C GLU A 109 -11.50 -9.42 -9.22
N HIS A 110 -12.53 -8.57 -9.11
CA HIS A 110 -13.09 -7.81 -10.23
C HIS A 110 -12.92 -6.28 -10.09
N LYS A 111 -12.13 -5.81 -9.12
CA LYS A 111 -11.97 -4.36 -8.94
C LYS A 111 -11.01 -3.79 -9.99
N PRO A 112 -11.42 -2.73 -10.73
CA PRO A 112 -10.55 -2.11 -11.71
C PRO A 112 -9.38 -1.38 -11.04
N ALA A 113 -8.29 -1.19 -11.79
CA ALA A 113 -7.08 -0.51 -11.34
C ALA A 113 -7.26 1.00 -11.11
N ASP A 114 -8.45 1.55 -11.39
CA ASP A 114 -8.80 2.97 -11.27
C ASP A 114 -8.55 3.55 -9.87
N LEU A 115 -8.58 2.72 -8.82
CA LEU A 115 -8.26 3.14 -7.45
C LEU A 115 -6.78 3.48 -7.24
N ILE A 116 -5.89 2.95 -8.09
CA ILE A 116 -4.43 3.11 -8.03
C ILE A 116 -3.98 4.24 -8.96
N MET A 117 -4.78 4.58 -9.98
CA MET A 117 -4.46 5.66 -10.91
C MET A 117 -4.44 7.01 -10.20
N GLU A 118 -3.52 7.88 -10.65
CA GLU A 118 -3.46 9.26 -10.16
C GLU A 118 -4.80 9.94 -10.43
N LYS A 119 -5.51 10.28 -9.35
CA LYS A 119 -6.69 11.13 -9.45
C LYS A 119 -6.19 12.51 -9.88
N ASN A 120 -6.48 12.89 -11.12
CA ASN A 120 -6.24 14.25 -11.60
C ASN A 120 -6.91 15.23 -10.62
N ASP A 121 -6.12 15.90 -9.79
CA ASP A 121 -6.58 16.97 -8.91
C ASP A 121 -7.11 18.10 -9.79
N SER A 122 -8.44 18.18 -9.96
CA SER A 122 -9.10 19.24 -10.72
C SER A 122 -9.06 20.59 -9.99
N ASN A 123 -8.73 20.60 -8.70
CA ASN A 123 -8.69 21.80 -7.88
C ASN A 123 -7.39 22.59 -8.11
N TYR A 124 -7.53 23.81 -8.65
CA TYR A 124 -6.44 24.76 -8.85
C TYR A 124 -5.59 24.99 -7.60
N MET A 125 -6.23 25.07 -6.42
CA MET A 125 -5.53 25.26 -5.15
C MET A 125 -4.64 24.08 -4.78
N ASN A 126 -5.04 22.85 -5.12
CA ASN A 126 -4.21 21.67 -4.87
C ASN A 126 -2.97 21.67 -5.78
N LYS A 127 -3.10 22.13 -7.03
CA LYS A 127 -1.96 22.29 -7.95
C LYS A 127 -0.99 23.37 -7.45
N LEU A 128 -1.52 24.52 -7.02
CA LEU A 128 -0.73 25.59 -6.40
C LEU A 128 0.00 25.11 -5.15
N TRP A 129 -0.69 24.40 -4.24
CA TRP A 129 -0.04 23.82 -3.06
C TRP A 129 1.06 22.84 -3.42
N LYS A 130 0.80 21.90 -4.34
CA LYS A 130 1.83 20.95 -4.77
C LYS A 130 3.07 21.65 -5.33
N PHE A 131 2.88 22.70 -6.14
CA PHE A 131 3.99 23.48 -6.69
C PHE A 131 4.78 24.21 -5.60
N PHE A 132 4.11 25.02 -4.78
CA PHE A 132 4.82 25.84 -3.80
C PHE A 132 5.42 25.04 -2.63
N LEU A 133 4.87 23.87 -2.31
CA LEU A 133 5.44 22.96 -1.31
C LEU A 133 6.76 22.30 -1.77
N LEU A 134 7.14 22.40 -3.06
CA LEU A 134 8.48 22.01 -3.52
C LEU A 134 9.56 22.96 -3.00
N PHE A 135 9.20 24.21 -2.71
CA PHE A 135 10.14 25.19 -2.18
C PHE A 135 10.36 24.97 -0.70
N LYS A 136 11.64 24.84 -0.31
CA LYS A 136 12.05 24.73 1.08
C LYS A 136 11.51 25.95 1.85
N ARG A 137 10.88 25.71 3.02
CA ARG A 137 10.33 26.72 3.96
C ARG A 137 9.00 27.37 3.59
N ILE A 138 8.32 26.92 2.54
CA ILE A 138 6.94 27.34 2.25
C ILE A 138 5.95 26.31 2.78
N ASN A 139 4.95 26.77 3.53
CA ASN A 139 3.89 25.95 4.09
C ASN A 139 2.56 26.18 3.38
N ARG A 140 1.59 25.27 3.57
CA ARG A 140 0.23 25.39 3.00
C ARG A 140 -0.47 26.70 3.36
N THR A 141 -0.25 27.20 4.58
CA THR A 141 -0.77 28.49 5.05
C THR A 141 -0.19 29.66 4.26
N ASP A 142 1.10 29.63 3.95
CA ASP A 142 1.76 30.69 3.19
C ASP A 142 1.18 30.76 1.77
N VAL A 143 0.98 29.60 1.14
CA VAL A 143 0.37 29.52 -0.20
C VAL A 143 -1.08 29.96 -0.20
N ALA A 144 -1.84 29.65 0.87
CA ALA A 144 -3.20 30.14 1.02
C ALA A 144 -3.23 31.67 1.13
N THR A 145 -2.33 32.25 1.93
CA THR A 145 -2.18 33.71 2.04
C THR A 145 -1.80 34.32 0.69
N LEU A 146 -0.76 33.81 0.03
CA LEU A 146 -0.33 34.30 -1.28
C LEU A 146 -1.45 34.22 -2.33
N SER A 147 -2.18 33.10 -2.37
CA SER A 147 -3.30 32.93 -3.28
C SER A 147 -4.47 33.86 -2.96
N SER A 148 -4.72 34.19 -1.68
CA SER A 148 -5.76 35.14 -1.30
C SER A 148 -5.38 36.59 -1.58
N THR A 149 -4.10 36.94 -1.49
CA THR A 149 -3.61 38.30 -1.70
C THR A 149 -3.43 38.63 -3.19
N PHE A 150 -2.87 37.70 -3.96
CA PHE A 150 -2.51 37.92 -5.37
C PHE A 150 -3.45 37.20 -6.36
N GLY A 151 -4.36 36.35 -5.90
CA GLY A 151 -5.39 35.72 -6.74
C GLY A 151 -4.91 34.62 -7.70
N SER A 152 -3.84 34.88 -8.48
CA SER A 152 -3.33 33.99 -9.52
C SER A 152 -1.83 33.72 -9.36
N PHE A 153 -1.39 32.54 -9.82
CA PHE A 153 0.03 32.19 -9.89
C PHE A 153 0.85 33.24 -10.64
N LYS A 154 0.29 33.80 -11.72
CA LYS A 154 0.96 34.83 -12.53
C LYS A 154 1.24 36.09 -11.71
N GLU A 155 0.30 36.51 -10.88
CA GLU A 155 0.47 37.68 -10.03
C GLU A 155 1.45 37.40 -8.88
N ILE A 156 1.44 36.19 -8.30
CA ILE A 156 2.44 35.79 -7.30
C ILE A 156 3.86 35.79 -7.91
N ALA A 157 4.00 35.29 -9.14
CA ALA A 157 5.29 35.23 -9.84
C ALA A 157 5.86 36.62 -10.21
N ASN A 158 5.00 37.60 -10.49
CA ASN A 158 5.41 38.96 -10.84
C ASN A 158 5.39 39.93 -9.64
N ALA A 159 5.11 39.44 -8.44
CA ALA A 159 5.01 40.30 -7.25
C ALA A 159 6.39 40.81 -6.81
N SER A 160 6.45 42.09 -6.43
CA SER A 160 7.67 42.68 -5.86
C SER A 160 7.99 42.12 -4.47
N GLU A 161 9.27 42.20 -4.07
CA GLU A 161 9.75 41.74 -2.75
C GLU A 161 8.95 42.42 -1.63
N GLU A 162 8.71 43.72 -1.78
CA GLU A 162 7.91 44.53 -0.88
C GLU A 162 6.49 43.98 -0.75
N SER A 163 5.81 43.70 -1.86
CA SER A 163 4.43 43.21 -1.87
C SER A 163 4.32 41.82 -1.24
N LEU A 164 5.30 40.95 -1.48
CA LEU A 164 5.37 39.62 -0.86
C LEU A 164 5.63 39.70 0.65
N SER A 165 6.42 40.69 1.10
CA SER A 165 6.72 40.91 2.52
C SER A 165 5.51 41.44 3.33
N PHE A 166 4.55 42.08 2.68
CA PHE A 166 3.28 42.50 3.30
C PHE A 166 2.31 41.34 3.55
N CYS A 167 2.58 40.14 3.01
CA CYS A 167 1.73 38.98 3.25
C CYS A 167 1.92 38.41 4.67
N PRO A 168 0.85 38.26 5.46
CA PRO A 168 0.96 37.75 6.83
C PRO A 168 1.53 36.33 6.85
N GLY A 169 2.62 36.12 7.61
CA GLY A 169 3.30 34.83 7.74
C GLY A 169 4.39 34.55 6.71
N VAL A 170 4.53 35.41 5.68
CA VAL A 170 5.59 35.34 4.67
C VAL A 170 6.74 36.28 5.08
N GLY A 171 7.63 35.80 5.95
CA GLY A 171 8.78 36.57 6.40
C GLY A 171 9.83 36.81 5.28
N PRO A 172 10.76 37.76 5.47
CA PRO A 172 11.71 38.19 4.44
C PRO A 172 12.59 37.04 3.92
N THR A 173 12.92 36.06 4.76
CA THR A 173 13.69 34.88 4.35
C THR A 173 12.91 33.94 3.41
N LYS A 174 11.58 33.91 3.50
CA LYS A 174 10.72 33.18 2.56
C LYS A 174 10.56 33.96 1.25
N VAL A 175 10.47 35.29 1.33
CA VAL A 175 10.35 36.16 0.15
C VAL A 175 11.59 36.08 -0.73
N VAL A 176 12.78 36.26 -0.17
CA VAL A 176 14.05 36.18 -0.91
C VAL A 176 14.21 34.82 -1.58
N GLN A 177 13.79 33.74 -0.91
CA GLN A 177 13.81 32.40 -1.52
C GLN A 177 12.79 32.29 -2.65
N LEU A 178 11.56 32.73 -2.43
CA LEU A 178 10.50 32.73 -3.45
C LEU A 178 10.94 33.43 -4.72
N GLN A 179 11.46 34.65 -4.62
CA GLN A 179 11.92 35.42 -5.78
C GLN A 179 13.04 34.70 -6.51
N ARG A 180 14.05 34.22 -5.78
CA ARG A 180 15.14 33.44 -6.37
C ARG A 180 14.63 32.24 -7.17
N TRP A 181 13.63 31.51 -6.66
CA TRP A 181 13.03 30.38 -7.36
C TRP A 181 12.13 30.75 -8.53
N MET A 182 11.64 32.00 -8.59
CA MET A 182 10.79 32.50 -9.67
C MET A 182 11.62 33.17 -10.79
N ASP A 183 12.85 33.60 -10.48
CA ASP A 183 13.82 34.17 -11.41
C ASP A 183 14.78 33.11 -12.04
N GLU A 184 14.91 31.92 -11.43
CA GLU A 184 15.65 30.75 -11.95
C GLU A 184 14.81 29.93 -12.96
#